data_AF-A0A7X3F865-F1
#
_entry.id   AF-A0A7X3F865-F1
#
_cell.length_a   1.000
_cell.length_b   1.000
_cell.length_c   1.000
_cell.angle_alpha   90.00
_cell.angle_beta   90.00
_cell.angle_gamma   90.00
#
_symmetry.space_group_name_H-M   'P 1'
#
loop_
_entity.id
_entity.type
_entity.pdbx_description
1 polymer ?
#
loop_
_entity_poly.entity_id
_entity_poly.type
_entity_poly.pdbx_seq_one_letter_code
_entity_poly.pdbx_strand_id
1 'polypeptide(L)'
;ESLRKSKIKLVLTRHEQSAGFMAATYGRLTGKTGVSLSTLGPGATNLVTASAYAYLGGMPMMMITGQKPIKKSKQGRFQIIDVCGMMDPITKY
;
A
#
# COMPACT_ATOMS: atom_id res chain seq x y z
N GLU A 1 7.48 1.50 -14.36
CA GLU A 1 8.73 1.23 -15.11
C GLU A 1 9.51 -0.01 -14.65
N SER A 2 10.05 -0.08 -13.43
CA SER A 2 10.90 -1.23 -13.03
C SER A 2 10.22 -2.60 -13.14
N LEU A 3 8.92 -2.68 -12.83
CA LEU A 3 8.14 -3.93 -12.98
C LEU A 3 8.02 -4.40 -14.43
N ARG A 4 8.08 -3.50 -15.42
CA ARG A 4 7.83 -3.80 -16.85
C ARG A 4 8.82 -4.81 -17.42
N LYS A 5 10.06 -4.81 -16.92
CA LYS A 5 11.13 -5.74 -17.34
C LYS A 5 11.36 -6.88 -16.34
N SER A 6 10.54 -6.96 -15.29
CA SER A 6 10.70 -7.96 -14.24
C SER A 6 9.88 -9.22 -14.53
N LYS A 7 10.13 -10.29 -13.77
CA LYS A 7 9.28 -11.50 -13.77
C LYS A 7 8.00 -11.34 -12.93
N ILE A 8 7.82 -10.20 -12.25
CA ILE A 8 6.67 -9.94 -11.39
C ILE A 8 5.49 -9.47 -12.25
N LYS A 9 4.37 -10.17 -12.15
CA LYS A 9 3.13 -9.79 -12.84
C LYS A 9 2.46 -8.63 -12.11
N LEU A 10 2.29 -7.50 -12.79
CA LEU A 10 1.47 -6.40 -12.29
C LEU A 10 -0.01 -6.70 -12.54
N VAL A 11 -0.81 -6.73 -11.48
CA VAL A 11 -2.27 -6.86 -11.57
C VAL A 11 -2.88 -5.50 -11.27
N LEU A 12 -3.50 -4.88 -12.28
CA LEU A 12 -4.11 -3.57 -12.15
C LEU A 12 -5.51 -3.70 -11.55
N THR A 13 -5.73 -3.04 -10.41
CA THR A 13 -7.06 -2.89 -9.81
C THR A 13 -7.65 -1.52 -10.17
N ARG A 14 -8.95 -1.37 -9.94
CA ARG A 14 -9.65 -0.09 -10.11
C ARG A 14 -9.68 0.76 -8.83
N HIS A 15 -9.36 0.16 -7.69
CA HIS A 15 -9.30 0.80 -6.39
C HIS A 15 -8.18 0.16 -5.55
N GLU A 16 -7.46 0.96 -4.77
CA GLU A 16 -6.32 0.48 -3.97
C GLU A 16 -6.78 -0.48 -2.86
N GLN A 17 -7.93 -0.20 -2.26
CA GLN A 17 -8.52 -1.09 -1.25
C GLN A 17 -8.70 -2.54 -1.78
N SER A 18 -9.13 -2.70 -3.04
CA SER A 18 -9.23 -4.01 -3.67
C SER A 18 -7.86 -4.67 -3.85
N ALA A 19 -6.83 -3.91 -4.23
CA ALA A 19 -5.45 -4.42 -4.33
C ALA A 19 -4.94 -4.91 -2.97
N GLY A 20 -5.21 -4.15 -1.90
CA GLY A 20 -4.91 -4.54 -0.54
C GLY A 20 -5.61 -5.85 -0.17
N PHE A 21 -6.93 -5.96 -0.33
CA PHE A 21 -7.63 -7.22 -0.01
C PHE A 21 -7.12 -8.42 -0.81
N MET A 22 -6.79 -8.23 -2.09
CA MET A 22 -6.17 -9.27 -2.91
C MET A 22 -4.82 -9.71 -2.35
N ALA A 23 -3.97 -8.76 -1.94
CA ALA A 23 -2.66 -9.04 -1.35
C ALA A 23 -2.79 -9.77 0.01
N ALA A 24 -3.68 -9.31 0.91
CA ALA A 24 -3.96 -9.97 2.19
C ALA A 24 -4.37 -11.44 1.97
N THR A 25 -5.37 -11.63 1.09
CA THR A 25 -5.92 -12.95 0.81
C THR A 25 -4.88 -13.87 0.19
N TYR A 26 -4.08 -13.37 -0.76
CA TYR A 26 -2.95 -14.12 -1.29
C TYR A 26 -1.99 -14.55 -0.19
N GLY A 27 -1.64 -13.64 0.73
CA GLY A 27 -0.75 -13.95 1.82
C GLY A 27 -1.30 -14.98 2.80
N ARG A 28 -2.59 -14.89 3.09
CA ARG A 28 -3.29 -15.86 3.93
C ARG A 28 -3.29 -17.26 3.33
N LEU A 29 -3.58 -17.36 2.02
CA LEU A 29 -3.74 -18.64 1.34
C LEU A 29 -2.41 -19.32 1.01
N THR A 30 -1.38 -18.54 0.72
CA THR A 30 -0.08 -19.08 0.24
C THR A 30 0.99 -19.15 1.31
N GLY A 31 0.82 -18.44 2.43
CA GLY A 31 1.87 -18.24 3.43
C GLY A 31 3.01 -17.31 2.99
N LYS A 32 2.95 -16.76 1.76
CA LYS A 32 3.95 -15.81 1.22
C LYS A 32 3.41 -14.39 1.30
N THR A 33 4.25 -13.41 1.60
CA THR A 33 3.81 -12.01 1.67
C THR A 33 3.15 -11.53 0.37
N GLY A 34 1.86 -11.16 0.44
CA GLY A 34 1.17 -10.49 -0.65
C GLY A 34 1.59 -9.02 -0.74
N VAL A 35 1.72 -8.48 -1.95
CA VAL A 35 2.20 -7.11 -2.16
C VAL A 35 1.15 -6.27 -2.87
N SER A 36 0.85 -5.09 -2.34
CA SER A 36 0.05 -4.06 -3.01
C SER A 36 0.88 -2.79 -3.24
N LEU A 37 0.59 -2.08 -4.32
CA LEU A 37 1.30 -0.86 -4.73
C LEU A 37 0.28 0.27 -4.96
N SER A 38 0.51 1.43 -4.36
CA SER A 38 -0.28 2.64 -4.59
C SER A 38 0.60 3.87 -4.80
N THR A 39 -0.02 4.94 -5.31
CA THR A 39 0.59 6.27 -5.29
C THR A 39 0.54 6.88 -3.88
N LEU A 40 1.06 8.10 -3.74
CA LEU A 40 1.04 8.89 -2.50
C LEU A 40 -0.36 9.43 -2.15
N GLY A 41 -0.51 9.99 -0.95
CA GLY A 41 -1.71 10.72 -0.54
C GLY A 41 -2.95 9.82 -0.58
N PRO A 42 -3.99 10.14 -1.38
CA PRO A 42 -5.22 9.34 -1.48
C PRO A 42 -4.98 7.86 -1.79
N GLY A 43 -3.95 7.54 -2.59
CA GLY A 43 -3.62 6.15 -2.89
C GLY A 43 -3.19 5.38 -1.63
N ALA A 44 -2.40 6.03 -0.76
CA ALA A 44 -1.99 5.45 0.52
C ALA A 44 -3.15 5.37 1.51
N THR A 45 -4.00 6.40 1.60
CA THR A 45 -5.17 6.37 2.51
C THR A 45 -6.17 5.29 2.13
N ASN A 46 -6.33 4.99 0.83
CA ASN A 46 -7.23 3.95 0.36
C ASN A 46 -6.79 2.52 0.75
N LEU A 47 -5.54 2.34 1.20
CA LEU A 47 -5.04 1.06 1.70
C LEU A 47 -5.32 0.83 3.19
N VAL A 48 -5.72 1.85 3.96
CA VAL A 48 -5.91 1.78 5.42
C VAL A 48 -6.85 0.65 5.82
N THR A 49 -8.02 0.53 5.19
CA THR A 49 -8.98 -0.55 5.51
C THR A 49 -8.39 -1.94 5.25
N ALA A 50 -7.65 -2.10 4.15
CA ALA A 50 -7.05 -3.38 3.79
C ALA A 50 -5.86 -3.72 4.71
N SER A 51 -5.11 -2.72 5.17
CA SER A 51 -4.06 -2.90 6.19
C SER A 51 -4.65 -3.41 7.49
N ALA A 52 -5.71 -2.77 8.00
CA ALA A 52 -6.39 -3.20 9.21
C ALA A 52 -6.93 -4.63 9.08
N TYR A 53 -7.53 -4.96 7.93
CA TYR A 53 -7.98 -6.32 7.62
C TYR A 53 -6.84 -7.34 7.67
N ALA A 54 -5.70 -7.04 7.04
CA ALA A 54 -4.53 -7.92 7.03
C ALA A 54 -3.93 -8.08 8.44
N TYR A 55 -3.79 -6.98 9.18
CA TYR A 55 -3.21 -6.93 10.51
C TYR A 55 -4.04 -7.74 11.51
N LEU A 56 -5.34 -7.45 11.60
CA LEU A 56 -6.27 -8.15 12.49
C LEU A 56 -6.44 -9.61 12.10
N GLY A 57 -6.37 -9.92 10.79
CA GLY A 57 -6.46 -11.28 10.27
C GLY A 57 -5.15 -12.08 10.32
N GLY A 58 -4.04 -11.49 10.80
CA GLY A 58 -2.73 -12.14 10.82
C GLY A 58 -2.22 -12.56 9.42
N MET A 59 -2.61 -11.82 8.38
CA MET A 59 -2.32 -12.15 6.99
C MET A 59 -1.03 -11.44 6.53
N PRO A 60 -0.02 -12.15 6.01
CA PRO A 60 1.23 -11.52 5.60
C PRO A 60 1.02 -10.66 4.35
N MET A 61 1.12 -9.34 4.53
CA MET A 61 0.97 -8.32 3.50
C MET A 61 2.09 -7.28 3.60
N MET A 62 2.53 -6.76 2.45
CA MET A 62 3.33 -5.55 2.33
C MET A 62 2.64 -4.54 1.41
N MET A 63 2.61 -3.28 1.84
CA MET A 63 2.10 -2.17 1.05
C MET A 63 3.26 -1.26 0.66
N ILE A 64 3.36 -0.94 -0.63
CA ILE A 64 4.34 0.02 -1.15
C ILE A 64 3.57 1.26 -1.60
N THR A 65 3.87 2.40 -0.99
CA THR A 65 3.21 3.68 -1.33
C THR A 65 4.23 4.70 -1.81
N GLY A 66 3.83 5.56 -2.74
CA GLY A 66 4.64 6.72 -3.11
C GLY A 66 4.74 7.75 -1.97
N GLN A 67 5.81 8.55 -1.97
CA GLN A 67 5.94 9.75 -1.16
C GLN A 67 6.71 10.81 -1.95
N LYS A 68 6.30 12.09 -1.82
CA LYS A 68 7.02 13.21 -2.44
C LYS A 68 8.29 13.54 -1.64
N PRO A 69 9.35 14.02 -2.31
CA PRO A 69 10.46 14.66 -1.61
C PRO A 69 9.96 15.83 -0.76
N ILE A 70 10.64 16.10 0.36
CA ILE A 70 10.32 17.24 1.24
C ILE A 70 10.54 18.54 0.44
N LYS A 71 9.44 19.20 0.02
CA LYS A 71 9.45 20.46 -0.75
C LYS A 71 8.83 21.59 0.05
N LYS A 72 9.44 22.79 -0.01
CA LYS A 72 8.98 23.98 0.72
C LYS A 72 7.75 24.66 0.11
N SER A 73 7.47 24.48 -1.18
CA SER A 73 6.37 25.19 -1.88
C SER A 73 4.99 24.62 -1.53
N LYS A 74 3.96 25.48 -1.51
CA LYS A 74 2.57 25.07 -1.24
C LYS A 74 2.05 24.01 -2.22
N GLN A 75 2.31 24.17 -3.52
CA GLN A 75 2.00 23.16 -4.54
C GLN A 75 2.77 21.84 -4.30
N GLY A 76 3.99 21.94 -3.77
CA GLY A 76 4.81 20.79 -3.39
C GLY A 76 4.23 19.99 -2.23
N ARG A 77 3.41 20.61 -1.37
CA ARG A 77 2.71 19.97 -0.24
C ARG A 77 1.39 19.30 -0.63
N PHE A 78 0.89 19.53 -1.84
CA PHE A 78 -0.32 18.84 -2.30
C PHE A 78 -0.12 17.32 -2.23
N GLN A 79 -1.05 16.62 -1.56
CA GLN A 79 -1.02 15.17 -1.29
C GLN A 79 0.08 14.67 -0.33
N ILE A 80 0.81 15.56 0.35
CA ILE A 80 1.69 15.13 1.45
C ILE A 80 0.83 14.91 2.70
N ILE A 81 0.89 13.68 3.21
CA ILE A 81 0.27 13.25 4.47
C ILE A 81 1.28 12.43 5.25
N ASP A 82 1.10 12.35 6.57
CA ASP A 82 1.87 11.45 7.42
C ASP A 82 1.36 10.01 7.25
N VAL A 83 1.90 9.32 6.23
CA VAL A 83 1.53 7.93 5.93
C VAL A 83 1.99 6.99 7.05
N CYS A 84 3.16 7.23 7.64
CA CYS A 84 3.71 6.37 8.68
C CYS A 84 2.84 6.45 9.94
N GLY A 85 2.56 7.66 10.45
CA GLY A 85 1.70 7.82 11.62
C GLY A 85 0.28 7.30 11.42
N MET A 86 -0.26 7.40 10.20
CA MET A 86 -1.56 6.85 9.85
C MET A 86 -1.59 5.30 9.84
N MET A 87 -0.50 4.66 9.42
CA MET A 87 -0.42 3.20 9.28
C MET A 87 0.07 2.49 10.54
N ASP A 88 0.82 3.17 11.41
CA ASP A 88 1.41 2.65 12.65
C ASP A 88 0.48 1.74 13.50
N PRO A 89 -0.78 2.11 13.81
CA PRO A 89 -1.65 1.26 14.63
C PRO A 89 -2.17 0.00 13.92
N ILE A 90 -1.98 -0.11 12.60
CA ILE A 90 -2.54 -1.16 11.74
C ILE A 90 -1.50 -1.82 10.86
N THR A 91 -0.21 -1.66 11.18
CA THR A 91 0.91 -2.39 10.60
C THR A 91 1.82 -2.93 11.70
N LYS A 92 2.70 -3.87 11.35
CA LYS A 92 3.72 -4.40 12.28
C LYS A 92 5.03 -3.60 12.23
N TYR A 93 5.22 -2.84 11.15
CA TYR A 93 6.43 -2.09 10.79
C TYR A 93 6.01 -0.79 10.10
#